data_AF-A0A523H433-F1
#
_entry.id   AF-A0A523H433-F1
#
_cell.length_a   1.000
_cell.length_b   1.000
_cell.length_c   1.000
_cell.angle_alpha   90.00
_cell.angle_beta   90.00
_cell.angle_gamma   90.00
#
_symmetry.space_group_name_H-M   'P 1'
#
loop_
_entity.id
_entity.type
_entity.pdbx_description
1 polymer ?
#
loop_
_entity_poly.entity_id
_entity_poly.type
_entity_poly.pdbx_seq_one_letter_code
_entity_poly.pdbx_strand_id
1 'polypeptide(L)' 'MSIKKKHQRTRAQESSGAIERIYITMRHLFNRGFYKPMGISGETLRESLLMLRPEIYGSIAEEKIELQGLIYVIDRLPYG' A
#
# COMPACT_ATOMS: atom_id res chain seq x y z
N MET A 1 -6.84 -34.08 22.11
CA MET A 1 -7.25 -33.42 20.85
C MET A 1 -6.41 -32.15 20.72
N SER A 2 -5.38 -32.16 19.87
CA SER A 2 -4.39 -31.07 19.80
C SER A 2 -4.98 -29.89 19.02
N ILE A 3 -5.15 -28.75 19.70
CA ILE A 3 -5.65 -27.51 19.09
C ILE A 3 -4.57 -27.02 18.12
N LYS A 4 -4.75 -27.27 16.82
CA LYS A 4 -3.92 -26.64 15.77
C LYS A 4 -4.11 -25.13 15.90
N LYS A 5 -3.14 -24.42 16.48
CA LYS A 5 -3.07 -22.96 16.41
C LYS A 5 -3.12 -22.58 14.93
N LYS A 6 -4.20 -21.93 14.48
CA LYS A 6 -4.23 -21.26 13.17
C LYS A 6 -3.06 -20.29 13.16
N HIS A 7 -2.05 -20.57 12.34
CA HIS A 7 -0.92 -19.67 12.18
C HIS A 7 -1.46 -18.43 11.47
N GLN A 8 -1.85 -17.41 12.25
CA GLN A 8 -2.27 -16.14 11.72
C GLN A 8 -1.04 -15.45 11.13
N ARG A 9 -1.17 -14.93 9.91
CA ARG A 9 -0.09 -14.18 9.27
C ARG A 9 0.19 -12.93 10.10
N THR A 10 1.46 -12.58 10.24
CA THR A 10 1.83 -11.32 10.87
C THR A 10 1.56 -10.16 9.90
N ARG A 11 1.32 -8.96 10.42
CA ARG A 11 1.18 -7.73 9.60
C ARG A 11 2.33 -7.60 8.61
N ALA A 12 3.57 -7.87 9.05
CA ALA A 12 4.75 -7.83 8.20
C ALA A 12 4.66 -8.81 7.01
N GLN A 13 4.17 -10.04 7.23
CA GLN A 13 3.98 -11.03 6.17
C GLN A 13 2.89 -10.59 5.18
N GLU A 14 1.80 -9.99 5.67
CA GLU A 14 0.72 -9.46 4.83
C GLU A 14 1.19 -8.27 4.00
N SER A 15 1.97 -7.36 4.60
CA SER A 15 2.59 -6.23 3.91
C SER A 15 3.57 -6.69 2.82
N SER A 16 4.45 -7.65 3.09
CA SER A 16 5.36 -8.19 2.07
C SER A 16 4.60 -8.79 0.89
N GLY A 17 3.55 -9.57 1.15
CA GLY A 17 2.70 -10.13 0.08
C GLY A 17 1.93 -9.05 -0.70
N ALA A 18 1.53 -7.96 -0.04
CA ALA A 18 0.90 -6.82 -0.71
C ALA A 18 1.89 -6.09 -1.64
N ILE A 19 3.13 -5.87 -1.20
CA ILE A 19 4.19 -5.24 -2.01
C ILE A 19 4.49 -6.10 -3.25
N GLU A 20 4.61 -7.41 -3.10
CA GLU A 20 4.86 -8.32 -4.22
C GLU A 20 3.73 -8.28 -5.26
N ARG A 21 2.47 -8.30 -4.80
CA ARG A 21 1.30 -8.16 -5.68
C ARG A 21 1.26 -6.82 -6.39
N ILE A 22 1.59 -5.72 -5.71
CA ILE A 22 1.69 -4.39 -6.32
C ILE A 22 2.75 -4.41 -7.42
N TYR A 23 3.95 -4.92 -7.12
CA TYR A 23 5.06 -4.98 -8.07
C TYR A 23 4.70 -5.76 -9.34
N ILE A 24 4.16 -6.96 -9.19
CA ILE A 24 3.72 -7.80 -10.32
C ILE A 24 2.64 -7.10 -11.13
N THR A 25 1.61 -6.57 -10.46
CA THR A 25 0.48 -5.88 -11.12
C THR A 25 0.97 -4.64 -11.89
N MET A 26 1.83 -3.83 -11.29
CA MET A 26 2.41 -2.66 -11.93
C MET A 26 3.28 -3.05 -13.14
N ARG A 27 4.07 -4.11 -13.05
CA ARG A 27 4.85 -4.62 -14.18
C ARG A 27 3.95 -5.03 -15.34
N HIS A 28 2.83 -5.70 -15.07
CA HIS A 28 1.86 -6.06 -16.11
C HIS A 28 1.18 -4.83 -16.73
N LEU A 29 0.80 -3.84 -15.92
CA LEU A 29 0.22 -2.59 -16.41
C LEU A 29 1.22 -1.82 -17.28
N PHE A 30 2.49 -1.77 -16.86
CA PHE A 30 3.55 -1.13 -17.61
C PHE A 30 3.78 -1.80 -18.97
N ASN A 31 3.93 -3.13 -18.99
CA ASN A 31 4.09 -3.88 -20.24
C ASN A 31 2.88 -3.76 -21.17
N ARG A 32 1.68 -3.58 -20.61
CA ARG A 32 0.44 -3.40 -21.36
C ARG A 32 0.31 -1.99 -21.97
N GLY A 33 1.00 -1.00 -21.42
CA GLY A 33 0.99 0.39 -21.90
C GLY A 33 -0.29 1.18 -21.61
N PHE A 34 -1.26 0.60 -20.89
CA PHE A 34 -2.45 1.33 -20.44
C PHE A 34 -3.01 0.79 -19.12
N TYR A 35 -3.66 1.67 -18.36
CA TYR A 35 -4.25 1.39 -17.06
C TYR A 35 -5.74 1.76 -17.05
N LYS A 36 -6.59 0.85 -16.54
CA LYS A 36 -8.01 1.11 -16.27
C LYS A 36 -8.25 0.97 -14.76
N PRO A 37 -8.52 2.06 -14.03
CA PRO A 37 -8.69 2.02 -12.58
C PRO A 37 -9.79 1.05 -12.10
N MET A 38 -10.92 0.99 -12.81
CA MET A 38 -12.04 0.10 -12.50
C MET A 38 -11.94 -1.28 -13.17
N GLY A 39 -10.77 -1.64 -13.70
CA GLY A 39 -10.51 -2.97 -14.25
C GLY A 39 -9.92 -3.92 -13.19
N ILE A 40 -9.81 -5.19 -13.53
CA ILE A 40 -9.29 -6.24 -12.64
C ILE A 40 -7.93 -5.85 -12.02
N SER A 41 -6.97 -5.41 -12.85
CA SER A 41 -5.65 -4.98 -12.36
C SER A 41 -5.71 -3.73 -11.48
N GLY A 42 -6.70 -2.86 -11.69
CA GLY A 42 -6.90 -1.67 -10.85
C GLY A 42 -7.49 -2.03 -9.49
N GLU A 43 -8.45 -2.94 -9.45
CA GLU A 43 -9.01 -3.45 -8.20
C GLU A 43 -7.94 -4.21 -7.39
N THR A 44 -7.18 -5.10 -8.03
CA THR A 44 -6.09 -5.84 -7.37
C THR A 44 -5.02 -4.90 -6.80
N LEU A 45 -4.70 -3.84 -7.53
CA LEU A 45 -3.76 -2.82 -7.06
C LEU A 45 -4.34 -2.06 -5.86
N ARG A 46 -5.61 -1.66 -5.92
CA ARG A 46 -6.34 -0.97 -4.83
C ARG A 46 -6.38 -1.81 -3.56
N GLU A 47 -6.78 -3.07 -3.67
CA GLU A 47 -6.82 -4.01 -2.54
C GLU A 47 -5.45 -4.21 -1.92
N SER A 48 -4.41 -4.36 -2.75
CA SER A 48 -3.04 -4.54 -2.26
C SER A 48 -2.52 -3.28 -1.57
N LEU A 49 -2.85 -2.08 -2.09
CA LEU A 49 -2.53 -0.82 -1.43
C LEU A 49 -3.28 -0.65 -0.10
N LEU A 50 -4.56 -1.02 -0.05
CA LEU A 50 -5.35 -1.00 1.19
C LEU A 50 -4.82 -1.99 2.22
N MET A 51 -4.35 -3.17 1.80
CA MET A 51 -3.72 -4.14 2.70
C MET A 51 -2.36 -3.65 3.19
N LEU A 52 -1.55 -3.10 2.27
CA LEU A 52 -0.25 -2.57 2.61
C LEU A 52 -0.35 -1.41 3.61
N ARG A 53 -1.44 -0.62 3.54
CA ARG A 53 -1.64 0.63 4.29
C ARG A 53 -0.33 1.43 4.31
N PRO A 54 0.25 1.75 3.14
CA PRO A 54 1.55 2.38 3.10
C PRO A 54 1.45 3.69 3.87
N GLU A 55 2.18 3.79 4.97
CA GLU A 55 2.35 5.02 5.75
C GLU A 55 3.30 5.92 4.94
N ILE A 56 2.80 6.47 3.84
CA ILE A 56 3.52 7.49 3.04
C ILE A 56 3.24 8.90 3.55
N TYR A 57 2.08 9.08 4.18
CA TYR A 57 1.75 10.16 5.09
C TYR A 57 1.29 9.38 6.31
N GLY A 58 1.93 9.54 7.45
CA GLY A 58 1.61 8.65 8.56
C GLY A 58 0.16 8.76 9.02
N SER A 59 -0.16 8.00 10.04
CA SER A 59 -1.50 7.52 10.39
C SER A 59 -2.63 8.53 10.12
N ILE A 60 -3.26 8.47 8.94
CA ILE A 60 -4.44 9.29 8.58
C ILE A 60 -5.60 9.08 9.57
N ALA A 61 -5.56 7.99 10.34
CA ALA A 61 -6.57 7.62 11.33
C ALA A 61 -6.25 8.12 12.76
N GLU A 62 -5.14 8.81 13.01
CA GLU A 62 -4.87 9.45 14.30
C GLU A 62 -5.20 10.94 14.24
N GLU A 63 -5.89 11.43 15.27
CA GLU A 63 -6.24 12.86 15.45
C GLU A 63 -5.01 13.75 15.71
N LYS A 64 -3.80 13.13 15.80
CA LYS A 64 -2.53 13.82 15.96
C LYS A 64 -1.94 14.16 14.60
N ILE A 65 -1.73 15.44 14.37
CA ILE A 65 -0.99 15.97 13.24
C ILE A 65 0.43 15.37 13.25
N GLU A 66 0.71 14.48 12.31
CA GLU A 66 2.06 13.92 12.13
C GLU A 66 2.98 14.97 11.49
N LEU A 67 3.74 15.65 12.35
CA LEU A 67 4.69 16.71 11.98
C LEU A 67 5.71 16.26 10.91
N GLN A 68 6.10 14.98 10.90
CA GLN A 68 7.04 14.44 9.91
C GLN A 68 6.44 14.39 8.50
N GLY A 69 5.14 14.06 8.38
CA GLY A 69 4.43 14.09 7.11
C GLY A 69 4.32 15.52 6.55
N LEU A 70 4.10 16.50 7.42
CA LEU A 70 4.03 17.91 7.02
C LEU A 70 5.38 18.43 6.50
N ILE A 71 6.48 18.12 7.19
CA ILE A 71 7.84 18.49 6.75
C ILE A 71 8.14 17.87 5.38
N TYR A 72 7.82 16.59 5.20
CA TYR A 72 8.03 15.89 3.94
C TYR A 72 7.31 16.56 2.74
N VAL A 73 6.07 17.03 2.96
CA VAL A 73 5.28 17.75 1.95
C VAL A 73 5.92 19.11 1.66
N ILE A 74 6.29 19.87 2.69
CA ILE A 74 6.95 21.18 2.53
C ILE A 74 8.24 21.03 1.70
N ASP A 75 9.07 20.03 1.99
CA ASP A 75 10.34 19.79 1.28
C ASP A 75 10.17 19.46 -0.21
N ARG A 76 8.96 19.08 -0.64
CA ARG A 76 8.66 18.63 -2.01
C ARG A 76 7.73 19.56 -2.77
N LEU A 77 7.28 20.64 -2.13
CA LEU A 77 6.56 21.68 -2.83
C LEU A 77 7.51 22.34 -3.85
N PRO A 78 7.06 22.53 -5.11
CA PRO A 78 7.87 23.24 -6.09
C PRO A 78 8.09 24.68 -5.62
N TYR A 79 9.34 25.15 -5.71
CA TYR A 79 9.65 26.56 -5.47
C TYR A 79 8.96 27.39 -6.56
N GLY A 80 8.04 28.25 -6.12
CA GLY A 80 7.33 29.23 -6.93
C GLY A 80 7.43 30.59 -6.30
#